data_AF-A0A2X2KTJ6-F1
#
_entry.id   AF-A0A2X2KTJ6-F1
#
_cell.length_a   1.000
_cell.length_b   1.000
_cell.length_c   1.000
_cell.angle_alpha   90.00
_cell.angle_beta   90.00
_cell.angle_gamma   90.00
#
_symmetry.space_group_name_H-M   'P 1'
#
loop_
_entity.id
_entity.type
_entity.pdbx_description
1 polymer ?
#
loop_
_entity_poly.entity_id
_entity_poly.type
_entity_poly.pdbx_seq_one_letter_code
_entity_poly.pdbx_strand_id
1 'polypeptide(L)'
;MRNLTYALSGLMLFAIVQQGFSQANKAHYQKMPSGIKVSFKNSETSIDQDIYLDVVTDKIVRVTAVPAGAVLPEQTSLVIVDSLRRQVKSLAVSSTDSTVNVQTANMQAVVSLMNGKVEFFDLKGQSILKEAKRNSSSFLANSYQGDAFYHINQDFIVNSEEGIYGLGQHQNAVMNYNRGKQVSLLQYNTEIGMPFLLSTNNYGILWHNYSITKAGDVRPLLPLNAFKLQSKEGEPGWLTATYVNRNKDEEVYLSRPESIIDYGYLTDQHKFPKSVKLAESKVIYAGSFSSPYTGKHVLHFKYSGYMKVWIDGEQVADRWRQSWNAGTFEIERDLQKDKTYQIRMEWIPDGGESYFTLNWQSPIPEARKNVFSFNSEAGDAIDYYFVQGASMDEVIAGYRHLSGKAPIMPIWSFGFWQSRERYKTQAEIEEVAAEFRRRKIPIDNIVQDWSYWAENDWGSQKFDVKRFPDPLAMVKKLHYQHFKIMISAWPKINEESSVYQEFKANKWIYPRNIYDGRKDWIGKGYTSTFYDPFNKAARDGSGNCWTTIFSKLGSMPGGWMRVSQIFTPILIWTSVNRSFSQL
;
A
#
# COMPACT_ATOMS: atom_id res chain seq x y z
N MET A 1 72.79 -7.40 68.81
CA MET A 1 72.02 -8.67 68.82
C MET A 1 70.66 -8.41 68.18
N ARG A 2 70.36 -9.14 67.07
CA ARG A 2 69.03 -9.50 66.50
C ARG A 2 68.04 -8.37 66.17
N ASN A 3 67.77 -8.12 64.88
CA ASN A 3 66.62 -8.60 64.06
C ASN A 3 65.29 -7.89 64.42
N LEU A 4 64.39 -7.41 63.54
CA LEU A 4 64.05 -7.72 62.15
C LEU A 4 63.04 -6.64 61.62
N THR A 5 63.14 -6.23 60.33
CA THR A 5 62.08 -5.93 59.32
C THR A 5 60.74 -5.23 59.69
N TYR A 6 60.34 -4.18 58.96
CA TYR A 6 59.53 -4.22 57.70
C TYR A 6 59.35 -2.82 57.08
N ALA A 7 59.06 -2.82 55.77
CA ALA A 7 59.12 -1.74 54.80
C ALA A 7 57.88 -0.85 54.70
N LEU A 8 58.04 0.39 54.19
CA LEU A 8 57.05 1.09 53.36
C LEU A 8 57.73 2.22 52.58
N SER A 9 58.08 1.92 51.33
CA SER A 9 58.57 2.85 50.32
C SER A 9 57.40 3.59 49.67
N GLY A 10 57.44 4.93 49.73
CA GLY A 10 56.52 5.81 49.03
C GLY A 10 56.82 5.85 47.53
N LEU A 11 55.81 5.57 46.72
CA LEU A 11 55.80 5.78 45.27
C LEU A 11 54.97 7.03 44.97
N MET A 12 55.65 8.11 44.56
CA MET A 12 55.02 9.24 43.90
C MET A 12 54.46 8.78 42.55
N LEU A 13 53.14 8.82 42.40
CA LEU A 13 52.47 8.64 41.11
C LEU A 13 52.38 9.99 40.39
N PHE A 14 53.05 10.07 39.24
CA PHE A 14 52.84 11.08 38.21
C PHE A 14 51.38 11.04 37.73
N ALA A 15 50.65 12.14 37.91
CA ALA A 15 49.37 12.36 37.25
C ALA A 15 49.62 12.82 35.82
N ILE A 16 49.65 11.88 34.87
CA ILE A 16 49.49 12.18 33.45
C ILE A 16 47.99 12.42 33.22
N VAL A 17 47.59 13.68 33.09
CA VAL A 17 46.28 14.04 32.54
C VAL A 17 46.32 13.72 31.05
N GLN A 18 45.92 12.50 30.68
CA GLN A 18 45.51 12.21 29.31
C GLN A 18 44.22 12.99 29.04
N GLN A 19 44.35 14.16 28.41
CA GLN A 19 43.25 14.73 27.63
C GLN A 19 43.01 13.81 26.43
N GLY A 20 42.25 12.74 26.65
CA GLY A 20 41.63 11.99 25.57
C GLY A 20 40.59 12.88 24.92
N PHE A 21 40.97 13.57 23.85
CA PHE A 21 39.98 13.98 22.86
C PHE A 21 39.34 12.66 22.35
N SER A 22 38.08 12.41 22.71
CA SER A 22 37.26 11.43 22.01
C SER A 22 37.21 11.90 20.54
N GLN A 23 38.07 11.35 19.70
CA GLN A 23 37.84 11.37 18.27
C GLN A 23 36.58 10.54 18.08
N ALA A 24 35.42 11.19 18.00
CA ALA A 24 34.19 10.53 17.60
C ALA A 24 34.51 9.64 16.39
N ASN A 25 34.29 8.32 16.53
CA ASN A 25 34.61 7.36 15.48
C ASN A 25 33.92 7.79 14.18
N LYS A 26 34.70 8.37 13.27
CA LYS A 26 34.23 8.82 11.95
C LYS A 26 33.96 7.59 11.10
N ALA A 27 32.94 7.66 10.24
CA ALA A 27 32.69 6.57 9.30
C ALA A 27 33.82 6.42 8.29
N HIS A 28 34.08 5.17 7.92
CA HIS A 28 34.97 4.85 6.81
C HIS A 28 34.13 4.66 5.54
N TYR A 29 34.65 5.15 4.41
CA TYR A 29 34.04 4.90 3.11
C TYR A 29 34.97 4.07 2.22
N GLN A 30 34.35 3.30 1.33
CA GLN A 30 35.01 2.52 0.30
C GLN A 30 34.41 2.87 -1.06
N LYS A 31 35.27 3.10 -2.07
CA LYS A 31 34.82 3.24 -3.46
C LYS A 31 34.40 1.88 -4.01
N MET A 32 33.28 1.88 -4.71
CA MET A 32 32.73 0.72 -5.42
C MET A 32 32.69 1.03 -6.93
N PRO A 33 32.60 0.00 -7.81
CA PRO A 33 32.57 0.22 -9.26
C PRO A 33 31.49 1.20 -9.73
N SER A 34 30.35 1.23 -9.04
CA SER A 34 29.19 2.07 -9.38
C SER A 34 28.87 3.12 -8.33
N GLY A 35 29.73 3.38 -7.35
CA GLY A 35 29.47 4.38 -6.31
C GLY A 35 30.32 4.17 -5.06
N ILE A 36 29.68 4.14 -3.88
CA ILE A 36 30.38 4.03 -2.59
C ILE A 36 29.62 3.15 -1.59
N LYS A 37 30.38 2.63 -0.62
CA LYS A 37 29.89 2.12 0.67
C LYS A 37 30.41 3.01 1.80
N VAL A 38 29.58 3.32 2.78
CA VAL A 38 29.94 4.04 4.02
C VAL A 38 29.52 3.20 5.21
N SER A 39 30.45 2.93 6.12
CA SER A 39 30.23 2.06 7.28
C SER A 39 30.34 2.82 8.59
N PHE A 40 29.31 2.67 9.43
CA PHE A 40 29.25 3.18 10.79
C PHE A 40 29.29 2.00 11.77
N LYS A 41 30.23 2.05 12.71
CA LYS A 41 30.36 1.07 13.80
C LYS A 41 30.76 1.80 15.07
N ASN A 42 30.01 1.59 16.15
CA ASN A 42 30.21 2.27 17.44
C ASN A 42 30.36 3.79 17.29
N SER A 43 29.52 4.40 16.43
CA SER A 43 29.51 5.85 16.24
C SER A 43 28.69 6.54 17.33
N GLU A 44 29.19 7.64 17.89
CA GLU A 44 28.42 8.46 18.86
C GLU A 44 27.25 9.21 18.17
N THR A 45 27.34 9.40 16.85
CA THR A 45 26.47 10.34 16.12
C THR A 45 25.63 9.68 15.02
N SER A 46 25.72 8.36 14.86
CA SER A 46 24.97 7.55 13.91
C SER A 46 24.63 6.18 14.53
N ILE A 47 23.60 5.51 14.04
CA ILE A 47 23.41 4.08 14.35
C ILE A 47 24.45 3.24 13.59
N ASP A 48 24.68 2.03 14.07
CA ASP A 48 25.50 1.04 13.39
C ASP A 48 24.80 0.56 12.12
N GLN A 49 25.36 0.93 10.97
CA GLN A 49 24.78 0.67 9.65
C GLN A 49 25.84 0.70 8.55
N ASP A 50 25.53 0.02 7.45
CA ASP A 50 26.21 0.18 6.17
C ASP A 50 25.28 0.89 5.19
N ILE A 51 25.78 1.92 4.52
CA ILE A 51 25.06 2.73 3.53
C ILE A 51 25.74 2.59 2.17
N TYR A 52 24.97 2.28 1.15
CA TYR A 52 25.42 2.12 -0.22
C TYR A 52 24.77 3.19 -1.09
N LEU A 53 25.61 3.94 -1.82
CA LEU A 53 25.14 4.75 -2.95
C LEU A 53 25.58 4.05 -4.23
N ASP A 54 24.61 3.63 -5.03
CA ASP A 54 24.82 2.90 -6.25
C ASP A 54 24.20 3.64 -7.45
N VAL A 55 25.06 4.21 -8.30
CA VAL A 55 24.69 5.05 -9.44
C VAL A 55 24.21 4.15 -10.59
N VAL A 56 22.91 4.23 -10.88
CA VAL A 56 22.27 3.49 -11.97
C VAL A 56 22.41 4.25 -13.29
N THR A 57 22.12 5.55 -13.26
CA THR A 57 22.36 6.48 -14.38
C THR A 57 22.85 7.82 -13.84
N ASP A 58 23.26 8.74 -14.71
CA ASP A 58 23.61 10.10 -14.27
C ASP A 58 22.49 10.80 -13.48
N LYS A 59 21.22 10.38 -13.63
CA LYS A 59 20.04 10.94 -12.95
C LYS A 59 19.39 10.02 -11.91
N ILE A 60 19.93 8.82 -11.69
CA ILE A 60 19.31 7.81 -10.81
C ILE A 60 20.36 7.17 -9.90
N VAL A 61 20.13 7.26 -8.59
CA VAL A 61 20.94 6.63 -7.55
C VAL A 61 20.06 5.73 -6.71
N ARG A 62 20.45 4.48 -6.56
CA ARG A 62 19.92 3.58 -5.54
C ARG A 62 20.64 3.86 -4.23
N VAL A 63 19.86 4.03 -3.16
CA VAL A 63 20.35 4.13 -1.80
C VAL A 63 19.88 2.91 -1.04
N THR A 64 20.81 2.17 -0.46
CA THR A 64 20.51 1.03 0.39
C THR A 64 21.18 1.22 1.74
N ALA A 65 20.44 1.12 2.83
CA ALA A 65 20.98 1.10 4.18
C ALA A 65 20.54 -0.18 4.91
N VAL A 66 21.49 -0.83 5.57
CA VAL A 66 21.28 -2.05 6.36
C VAL A 66 21.93 -1.90 7.75
N PRO A 67 21.45 -2.60 8.78
CA PRO A 67 22.16 -2.68 10.06
C PRO A 67 23.62 -3.15 9.86
N ALA A 68 24.57 -2.65 10.65
CA ALA A 68 25.98 -2.98 10.44
C ALA A 68 26.22 -4.50 10.50
N GLY A 69 26.94 -5.03 9.51
CA GLY A 69 27.23 -6.46 9.41
C GLY A 69 26.08 -7.32 8.86
N ALA A 70 24.92 -6.75 8.59
CA ALA A 70 23.88 -7.44 7.82
C ALA A 70 24.33 -7.63 6.36
N VAL A 71 23.95 -8.76 5.78
CA VAL A 71 24.21 -9.06 4.38
C VAL A 71 23.26 -8.23 3.52
N LEU A 72 23.78 -7.64 2.45
CA LEU A 72 22.92 -6.97 1.46
C LEU A 72 21.92 -7.99 0.90
N PRO A 73 20.62 -7.68 0.84
CA PRO A 73 19.63 -8.62 0.33
C PRO A 73 19.93 -8.96 -1.13
N GLU A 74 20.11 -10.25 -1.44
CA GLU A 74 20.28 -10.77 -2.81
C GLU A 74 18.95 -10.93 -3.56
N GLN A 75 17.83 -10.46 -2.98
CA GLN A 75 16.49 -10.72 -3.53
C GLN A 75 16.33 -10.14 -4.95
N THR A 76 15.85 -10.99 -5.87
CA THR A 76 15.44 -10.56 -7.21
C THR A 76 14.29 -9.56 -7.08
N SER A 77 14.41 -8.42 -7.77
CA SER A 77 13.36 -7.41 -7.72
C SER A 77 12.12 -7.85 -8.50
N LEU A 78 10.93 -7.55 -7.96
CA LEU A 78 9.66 -7.70 -8.67
C LEU A 78 9.28 -6.45 -9.49
N VAL A 79 10.00 -5.35 -9.27
CA VAL A 79 9.69 -4.04 -9.86
C VAL A 79 10.78 -3.62 -10.84
N ILE A 80 12.05 -3.82 -10.49
CA ILE A 80 13.18 -3.43 -11.33
C ILE A 80 13.37 -4.47 -12.43
N VAL A 81 13.37 -4.02 -13.68
CA VAL A 81 13.45 -4.93 -14.83
C VAL A 81 14.85 -5.52 -15.00
N ASP A 82 14.92 -6.80 -15.35
CA ASP A 82 16.19 -7.49 -15.67
C ASP A 82 16.96 -6.81 -16.82
N SER A 83 16.24 -6.09 -17.70
CA SER A 83 16.82 -5.35 -18.81
C SER A 83 17.35 -3.96 -18.43
N LEU A 84 17.43 -3.62 -17.14
CA LEU A 84 17.90 -2.31 -16.67
C LEU A 84 19.30 -2.03 -17.21
N ARG A 85 19.43 -0.96 -18.00
CA ARG A 85 20.72 -0.51 -18.54
C ARG A 85 21.32 0.53 -17.63
N ARG A 86 22.53 0.29 -17.13
CA ARG A 86 23.34 1.31 -16.47
C ARG A 86 23.92 2.26 -17.50
N GLN A 87 23.69 3.56 -17.30
CA GLN A 87 24.12 4.61 -18.24
C GLN A 87 24.70 5.76 -17.45
N VAL A 88 25.99 5.65 -17.13
CA VAL A 88 26.74 6.64 -16.34
C VAL A 88 27.81 7.22 -17.25
N LYS A 89 27.68 8.50 -17.61
CA LYS A 89 28.67 9.20 -18.44
C LYS A 89 29.85 9.68 -17.62
N SER A 90 29.60 10.10 -16.38
CA SER A 90 30.62 10.57 -15.47
C SER A 90 30.34 10.09 -14.07
N LEU A 91 31.38 9.64 -13.37
CA LEU A 91 31.32 9.26 -11.96
C LEU A 91 32.60 9.72 -11.28
N ALA A 92 32.47 10.66 -10.36
CA ALA A 92 33.57 11.14 -9.53
C ALA A 92 33.22 10.96 -8.05
N VAL A 93 34.17 10.46 -7.27
CA VAL A 93 34.04 10.34 -5.81
C VAL A 93 35.10 11.20 -5.15
N SER A 94 34.66 12.18 -4.38
CA SER A 94 35.49 13.07 -3.57
C SER A 94 35.05 13.01 -2.11
N SER A 95 35.95 13.37 -1.19
CA SER A 95 35.65 13.36 0.25
C SER A 95 36.27 14.58 0.94
N THR A 96 35.63 15.00 2.01
CA THR A 96 36.14 15.94 3.00
C THR A 96 36.28 15.21 4.35
N ASP A 97 36.67 15.93 5.40
CA ASP A 97 36.71 15.39 6.76
C ASP A 97 35.35 15.00 7.35
N SER A 98 34.25 15.43 6.73
CA SER A 98 32.88 15.28 7.24
C SER A 98 31.89 14.66 6.24
N THR A 99 32.24 14.60 4.95
CA THR A 99 31.33 14.12 3.90
C THR A 99 32.06 13.33 2.82
N VAL A 100 31.36 12.43 2.15
CA VAL A 100 31.77 11.83 0.88
C VAL A 100 30.72 12.15 -0.19
N ASN A 101 31.17 12.64 -1.34
CA ASN A 101 30.34 13.09 -2.45
C ASN A 101 30.54 12.16 -3.65
N VAL A 102 29.42 11.67 -4.20
CA VAL A 102 29.34 10.97 -5.48
C VAL A 102 28.70 11.91 -6.49
N GLN A 103 29.50 12.39 -7.44
CA GLN A 103 29.07 13.30 -8.49
C GLN A 103 28.91 12.57 -9.82
N THR A 104 27.78 12.79 -10.48
CA THR A 104 27.50 12.32 -11.84
C THR A 104 27.56 13.49 -12.85
N ALA A 105 27.21 13.23 -14.12
CA ALA A 105 27.04 14.31 -15.10
C ALA A 105 25.80 15.22 -14.85
N ASN A 106 24.92 14.89 -13.90
CA ASN A 106 23.68 15.66 -13.66
C ASN A 106 23.47 16.08 -12.20
N MET A 107 24.10 15.41 -11.23
CA MET A 107 23.79 15.62 -9.81
C MET A 107 24.94 15.24 -8.89
N GLN A 108 24.77 15.57 -7.61
CA GLN A 108 25.66 15.20 -6.51
C GLN A 108 24.86 14.48 -5.43
N ALA A 109 25.33 13.31 -5.00
CA ALA A 109 24.79 12.56 -3.88
C ALA A 109 25.85 12.51 -2.76
N VAL A 110 25.54 13.15 -1.63
CA VAL A 110 26.49 13.39 -0.53
C VAL A 110 26.07 12.59 0.69
N VAL A 111 26.98 11.81 1.27
CA VAL A 111 26.79 11.13 2.55
C VAL A 111 27.60 11.84 3.63
N SER A 112 26.94 12.21 4.72
CA SER A 112 27.61 12.71 5.92
C SER A 112 28.32 11.58 6.65
N LEU A 113 29.65 11.69 6.83
CA LEU A 113 30.48 10.74 7.57
C LEU A 113 30.27 10.82 9.10
N MET A 114 29.48 11.78 9.56
CA MET A 114 29.12 11.94 10.97
C MET A 114 27.83 11.18 11.32
N ASN A 115 26.80 11.27 10.49
CA ASN A 115 25.45 10.80 10.85
C ASN A 115 24.74 9.97 9.79
N GLY A 116 25.42 9.67 8.67
CA GLY A 116 24.89 8.81 7.62
C GLY A 116 23.72 9.39 6.82
N LYS A 117 23.41 10.68 6.96
CA LYS A 117 22.40 11.33 6.10
C LYS A 117 22.87 11.35 4.66
N VAL A 118 21.98 10.99 3.75
CA VAL A 118 22.16 11.19 2.30
C VAL A 118 21.44 12.47 1.87
N GLU A 119 22.13 13.33 1.13
CA GLU A 119 21.59 14.57 0.57
C GLU A 119 21.89 14.65 -0.92
N PHE A 120 20.90 15.09 -1.71
CA PHE A 120 20.99 15.23 -3.16
C PHE A 120 21.02 16.71 -3.54
N PHE A 121 21.92 17.07 -4.45
CA PHE A 121 22.10 18.42 -4.95
C PHE A 121 22.23 18.42 -6.47
N ASP A 122 21.87 19.55 -7.09
CA ASP A 122 22.23 19.79 -8.48
C ASP A 122 23.74 20.11 -8.62
N LEU A 123 24.21 20.29 -9.85
CA LEU A 123 25.62 20.65 -10.11
C LEU A 123 25.99 22.07 -9.67
N LYS A 124 25.01 22.93 -9.34
CA LYS A 124 25.23 24.27 -8.79
C LYS A 124 25.30 24.26 -7.26
N GLY A 125 25.08 23.10 -6.62
CA GLY A 125 25.05 22.95 -5.17
C GLY A 125 23.71 23.31 -4.53
N GLN A 126 22.65 23.51 -5.32
CA GLN A 126 21.30 23.70 -4.79
C GLN A 126 20.74 22.36 -4.30
N SER A 127 20.23 22.34 -3.08
CA SER A 127 19.64 21.13 -2.49
C SER A 127 18.33 20.76 -3.17
N ILE A 128 18.18 19.46 -3.48
CA ILE A 128 17.00 18.86 -4.09
C ILE A 128 16.20 18.08 -3.04
N LEU A 129 16.86 17.16 -2.33
CA LEU A 129 16.25 16.29 -1.33
C LEU A 129 17.26 15.99 -0.22
N LYS A 130 16.79 15.90 1.02
CA LYS A 130 17.61 15.54 2.17
C LYS A 130 16.95 14.43 2.98
N GLU A 131 17.73 13.47 3.43
CA GLU A 131 17.30 12.56 4.49
C GLU A 131 17.30 13.24 5.86
N ALA A 132 16.35 12.88 6.71
CA ALA A 132 16.52 13.02 8.14
C ALA A 132 17.48 11.95 8.67
N LYS A 133 18.06 12.19 9.86
CA LYS A 133 19.00 11.25 10.48
C LYS A 133 18.28 9.94 10.83
N ARG A 134 18.80 8.81 10.34
CA ARG A 134 18.38 7.47 10.78
C ARG A 134 18.68 7.28 12.27
N ASN A 135 17.79 6.60 12.96
CA ASN A 135 17.92 6.33 14.38
C ASN A 135 17.50 4.88 14.70
N SER A 136 17.45 4.49 15.98
CA SER A 136 17.12 3.12 16.36
C SER A 136 15.74 2.65 15.87
N SER A 137 14.80 3.56 15.57
CA SER A 137 13.51 3.22 14.99
C SER A 137 13.54 3.01 13.47
N SER A 138 14.67 3.26 12.80
CA SER A 138 14.82 3.02 11.36
C SER A 138 14.84 1.54 11.01
N PHE A 139 15.30 0.70 11.93
CA PHE A 139 15.33 -0.76 11.81
C PHE A 139 14.86 -1.39 13.13
N LEU A 140 13.57 -1.72 13.24
CA LEU A 140 13.04 -2.41 14.41
C LEU A 140 12.85 -3.89 14.10
N ALA A 141 13.71 -4.73 14.69
CA ALA A 141 13.71 -6.17 14.43
C ALA A 141 12.36 -6.82 14.80
N ASN A 142 11.91 -7.74 13.95
CA ASN A 142 10.70 -8.52 14.15
C ASN A 142 10.81 -9.88 13.41
N SER A 143 9.84 -10.76 13.60
CA SER A 143 9.78 -12.03 12.90
C SER A 143 8.36 -12.54 12.74
N TYR A 144 8.15 -13.38 11.72
CA TYR A 144 6.88 -14.05 11.47
C TYR A 144 7.15 -15.44 10.89
N GLN A 145 6.54 -16.47 11.48
CA GLN A 145 6.72 -17.88 11.07
C GLN A 145 8.18 -18.37 10.95
N GLY A 146 9.10 -17.75 11.68
CA GLY A 146 10.53 -18.10 11.66
C GLY A 146 11.39 -17.23 10.74
N ASP A 147 10.77 -16.42 9.88
CA ASP A 147 11.47 -15.44 9.05
C ASP A 147 11.72 -14.17 9.86
N ALA A 148 12.97 -13.73 9.93
CA ALA A 148 13.35 -12.48 10.57
C ALA A 148 13.36 -11.33 9.56
N PHE A 149 12.89 -10.16 9.98
CA PHE A 149 12.85 -8.94 9.17
C PHE A 149 12.91 -7.72 10.09
N TYR A 150 12.90 -6.52 9.50
CA TYR A 150 12.76 -5.27 10.23
C TYR A 150 11.48 -4.55 9.83
N HIS A 151 10.83 -3.88 10.78
CA HIS A 151 10.02 -2.71 10.45
C HIS A 151 10.99 -1.59 10.05
N ILE A 152 10.73 -1.00 8.88
CA ILE A 152 11.64 -0.05 8.25
C ILE A 152 11.04 1.35 8.35
N ASN A 153 11.84 2.35 8.73
CA ASN A 153 11.44 3.76 8.68
C ASN A 153 12.54 4.66 8.12
N GLN A 154 12.20 5.44 7.09
CA GLN A 154 13.04 6.52 6.58
C GLN A 154 12.24 7.82 6.46
N ASP A 155 12.82 8.87 7.04
CA ASP A 155 12.27 10.23 7.03
C ASP A 155 13.07 11.09 6.02
N PHE A 156 12.36 11.91 5.26
CA PHE A 156 12.91 12.88 4.30
C PHE A 156 12.48 14.29 4.69
N ILE A 157 13.35 15.27 4.48
CA ILE A 157 13.05 16.68 4.68
C ILE A 157 12.56 17.26 3.36
N VAL A 158 11.29 17.66 3.35
CA VAL A 158 10.56 18.21 2.20
C VAL A 158 10.35 19.71 2.36
N ASN A 159 10.31 20.45 1.25
CA ASN A 159 9.99 21.87 1.23
C ASN A 159 8.50 22.10 1.52
N SER A 160 8.13 23.12 2.28
CA SER A 160 6.72 23.42 2.60
C SER A 160 5.86 23.78 1.37
N GLU A 161 6.51 24.30 0.32
CA GLU A 161 5.86 24.71 -0.93
C GLU A 161 5.86 23.64 -2.02
N GLU A 162 6.58 22.52 -1.83
CA GLU A 162 6.59 21.47 -2.85
C GLU A 162 5.29 20.65 -2.83
N GLY A 163 4.79 20.30 -4.01
CA GLY A 163 3.71 19.35 -4.15
C GLY A 163 4.26 17.92 -4.20
N ILE A 164 3.68 17.03 -3.40
CA ILE A 164 4.04 15.61 -3.36
C ILE A 164 2.87 14.77 -3.89
N TYR A 165 3.11 14.03 -4.96
CA TYR A 165 2.12 13.27 -5.73
C TYR A 165 2.56 11.83 -5.96
N GLY A 166 1.69 11.04 -6.62
CA GLY A 166 1.96 9.65 -6.98
C GLY A 166 1.34 8.72 -5.95
N LEU A 167 2.14 7.81 -5.39
CA LEU A 167 1.75 6.86 -4.34
C LEU A 167 0.65 5.84 -4.75
N GLY A 168 0.09 5.96 -5.96
CA GLY A 168 -0.87 5.03 -6.54
C GLY A 168 -2.28 5.60 -6.64
N GLN A 169 -3.29 4.75 -6.46
CA GLN A 169 -4.71 5.10 -6.55
C GLN A 169 -5.36 4.98 -5.18
N HIS A 170 -5.91 6.08 -4.66
CA HIS A 170 -6.46 6.16 -3.30
C HIS A 170 -7.83 6.87 -3.30
N GLN A 171 -8.65 6.60 -2.29
CA GLN A 171 -10.07 7.01 -2.27
C GLN A 171 -10.36 8.29 -1.47
N ASN A 172 -9.36 8.86 -0.77
CA ASN A 172 -9.54 10.00 0.13
C ASN A 172 -9.56 11.37 -0.57
N ALA A 173 -9.57 11.41 -1.91
CA ALA A 173 -9.49 12.64 -2.72
C ALA A 173 -8.26 13.52 -2.41
N VAL A 174 -7.20 12.94 -1.85
CA VAL A 174 -5.93 13.62 -1.60
C VAL A 174 -5.15 13.68 -2.91
N MET A 175 -4.80 14.90 -3.33
CA MET A 175 -3.94 15.12 -4.50
C MET A 175 -2.51 15.47 -4.11
N ASN A 176 -2.33 16.30 -3.08
CA ASN A 176 -1.02 16.67 -2.55
C ASN A 176 -0.84 16.04 -1.17
N TYR A 177 0.14 15.14 -1.05
CA TYR A 177 0.48 14.45 0.20
C TYR A 177 1.41 15.25 1.12
N ASN A 178 1.94 16.39 0.65
CA ASN A 178 2.61 17.31 1.54
C ASN A 178 1.60 17.87 2.57
N ARG A 179 2.08 18.38 3.71
CA ARG A 179 1.25 19.02 4.77
C ARG A 179 0.43 18.07 5.64
N GLY A 180 1.00 16.91 5.97
CA GLY A 180 0.45 16.03 7.03
C GLY A 180 -0.59 15.04 6.61
N LYS A 181 -0.67 14.73 5.32
CA LYS A 181 -1.47 13.61 4.85
C LYS A 181 -0.73 12.31 5.11
N GLN A 182 -1.50 11.28 5.47
CA GLN A 182 -1.03 9.91 5.57
C GLN A 182 -1.69 9.12 4.45
N VAL A 183 -0.96 8.17 3.86
CA VAL A 183 -1.56 7.15 3.01
C VAL A 183 -0.94 5.80 3.32
N SER A 184 -1.79 4.77 3.36
CA SER A 184 -1.35 3.38 3.47
C SER A 184 -1.24 2.80 2.06
N LEU A 185 -0.01 2.50 1.65
CA LEU A 185 0.31 1.79 0.42
C LEU A 185 0.04 0.30 0.64
N LEU A 186 -1.24 -0.03 0.59
CA LEU A 186 -1.74 -1.39 0.61
C LEU A 186 -2.52 -1.66 -0.67
N GLN A 187 -2.89 -2.91 -0.85
CA GLN A 187 -3.71 -3.33 -1.97
C GLN A 187 -5.08 -3.61 -1.36
N TYR A 188 -6.14 -2.95 -1.83
CA TYR A 188 -7.51 -3.20 -1.40
C TYR A 188 -8.47 -2.92 -2.56
N ASN A 189 -9.71 -3.40 -2.49
CA ASN A 189 -10.66 -3.05 -3.54
C ASN A 189 -10.82 -1.52 -3.60
N THR A 190 -10.63 -0.93 -4.79
CA THR A 190 -10.56 0.52 -5.05
C THR A 190 -9.26 1.23 -4.66
N GLU A 191 -8.33 0.58 -3.94
CA GLU A 191 -7.03 1.15 -3.55
C GLU A 191 -5.85 0.35 -4.13
N ILE A 192 -4.92 1.05 -4.75
CA ILE A 192 -3.70 0.46 -5.32
C ILE A 192 -2.52 1.26 -4.79
N GLY A 193 -1.83 0.74 -3.78
CA GLY A 193 -0.58 1.30 -3.29
C GLY A 193 0.53 1.12 -4.32
N MET A 194 1.12 2.20 -4.80
CA MET A 194 2.32 2.16 -5.64
C MET A 194 3.41 3.02 -5.00
N PRO A 195 4.54 2.45 -4.55
CA PRO A 195 5.53 3.17 -3.76
C PRO A 195 6.44 4.08 -4.59
N PHE A 196 5.86 4.91 -5.47
CA PHE A 196 6.56 5.93 -6.23
C PHE A 196 6.05 7.33 -5.88
N LEU A 197 6.90 8.12 -5.25
CA LEU A 197 6.67 9.52 -4.93
C LEU A 197 7.19 10.41 -6.07
N LEU A 198 6.42 11.44 -6.41
CA LEU A 198 6.76 12.45 -7.41
C LEU A 198 6.65 13.85 -6.79
N SER A 199 7.72 14.65 -6.88
CA SER A 199 7.75 16.02 -6.37
C SER A 199 7.70 17.06 -7.50
N THR A 200 7.06 18.21 -7.25
CA THR A 200 7.18 19.41 -8.12
C THR A 200 8.59 19.95 -8.23
N ASN A 201 9.50 19.58 -7.33
CA ASN A 201 10.92 19.94 -7.40
C ASN A 201 11.71 19.03 -8.37
N ASN A 202 11.01 18.36 -9.29
CA ASN A 202 11.57 17.52 -10.35
C ASN A 202 12.47 16.38 -9.85
N TYR A 203 12.06 15.74 -8.76
CA TYR A 203 12.61 14.46 -8.33
C TYR A 203 11.50 13.47 -7.97
N GLY A 204 11.86 12.20 -7.88
CA GLY A 204 10.99 11.13 -7.39
C GLY A 204 11.76 10.13 -6.54
N ILE A 205 11.01 9.37 -5.74
CA ILE A 205 11.53 8.29 -4.89
C ILE A 205 10.73 7.04 -5.23
N LEU A 206 11.40 6.02 -5.77
CA LEU A 206 10.86 4.67 -5.78
C LEU A 206 11.26 4.00 -4.47
N TRP A 207 10.32 3.88 -3.54
CA TRP A 207 10.52 3.15 -2.29
C TRP A 207 10.41 1.65 -2.58
N HIS A 208 11.53 0.94 -2.50
CA HIS A 208 11.66 -0.44 -2.98
C HIS A 208 11.36 -1.42 -1.84
N ASN A 209 10.07 -1.57 -1.52
CA ASN A 209 9.57 -2.49 -0.50
C ASN A 209 8.20 -3.04 -0.93
N TYR A 210 7.93 -4.32 -0.65
CA TYR A 210 6.69 -5.00 -1.06
C TYR A 210 5.68 -5.16 0.08
N SER A 211 6.08 -4.92 1.33
CA SER A 211 5.17 -4.96 2.47
C SER A 211 4.27 -3.71 2.49
N ILE A 212 3.19 -3.79 3.27
CA ILE A 212 2.34 -2.63 3.52
C ILE A 212 3.21 -1.50 4.05
N THR A 213 3.08 -0.33 3.42
CA THR A 213 3.91 0.83 3.71
C THR A 213 3.05 2.04 3.97
N LYS A 214 3.21 2.73 5.09
CA LYS A 214 2.64 4.05 5.31
C LYS A 214 3.56 5.11 4.73
N ALA A 215 3.00 6.11 4.04
CA ALA A 215 3.74 7.23 3.48
C ALA A 215 3.13 8.58 3.94
N GLY A 216 3.99 9.59 4.11
CA GLY A 216 3.60 10.92 4.59
C GLY A 216 3.74 11.05 6.10
N ASP A 217 2.67 11.48 6.78
CA ASP A 217 2.63 11.55 8.24
C ASP A 217 2.36 10.17 8.84
N VAL A 218 3.41 9.36 9.03
CA VAL A 218 3.33 7.97 9.51
C VAL A 218 3.07 7.83 11.02
N ARG A 219 2.77 8.93 11.73
CA ARG A 219 2.45 8.84 13.16
C ARG A 219 1.24 7.93 13.39
N PRO A 220 1.25 7.10 14.44
CA PRO A 220 0.13 6.22 14.77
C PRO A 220 -1.18 7.00 14.87
N LEU A 221 -2.27 6.39 14.39
CA LEU A 221 -3.61 6.91 14.60
C LEU A 221 -3.99 6.67 16.07
N LEU A 222 -4.54 7.70 16.70
CA LEU A 222 -5.05 7.64 18.07
C LEU A 222 -6.51 7.17 18.05
N PRO A 223 -6.91 6.26 18.95
CA PRO A 223 -8.31 5.88 19.10
C PRO A 223 -9.16 7.04 19.62
N LEU A 224 -10.48 6.93 19.45
CA LEU A 224 -11.45 7.93 19.88
C LEU A 224 -11.29 8.36 21.36
N ASN A 225 -11.03 7.41 22.27
CA ASN A 225 -10.81 7.69 23.71
C ASN A 225 -9.49 8.41 24.04
N ALA A 226 -8.63 8.69 23.07
CA ALA A 226 -7.53 9.64 23.29
C ALA A 226 -8.02 11.09 23.35
N PHE A 227 -9.25 11.38 22.89
CA PHE A 227 -9.96 12.58 23.29
C PHE A 227 -10.57 12.42 24.68
N LYS A 228 -10.77 13.53 25.39
CA LYS A 228 -11.65 13.53 26.56
C LYS A 228 -13.09 13.50 26.05
N LEU A 229 -13.81 12.42 26.32
CA LEU A 229 -15.18 12.19 25.85
C LEU A 229 -16.20 12.50 26.95
N GLN A 230 -17.40 12.93 26.55
CA GLN A 230 -18.59 12.92 27.40
C GLN A 230 -19.78 12.30 26.66
N SER A 231 -20.62 11.58 27.41
CA SER A 231 -21.83 10.95 26.89
C SER A 231 -22.85 11.99 26.44
N LYS A 232 -23.92 11.53 25.80
CA LYS A 232 -25.07 12.40 25.47
C LYS A 232 -25.66 13.09 26.71
N GLU A 233 -25.59 12.44 27.87
CA GLU A 233 -26.07 12.92 29.17
C GLU A 233 -25.02 13.72 29.96
N GLY A 234 -23.78 13.80 29.45
CA GLY A 234 -22.68 14.56 30.06
C GLY A 234 -21.71 13.73 30.94
N GLU A 235 -21.89 12.42 31.02
CA GLU A 235 -21.03 11.53 31.81
C GLU A 235 -19.65 11.38 31.15
N PRO A 236 -18.54 11.47 31.91
CA PRO A 236 -17.21 11.44 31.31
C PRO A 236 -16.77 10.02 30.87
N GLY A 237 -16.12 9.93 29.71
CA GLY A 237 -15.33 8.75 29.30
C GLY A 237 -15.79 8.03 28.03
N TRP A 238 -16.99 8.30 27.50
CA TRP A 238 -17.52 7.65 26.29
C TRP A 238 -18.47 8.56 25.52
N LEU A 239 -18.77 8.19 24.26
CA LEU A 239 -19.96 8.65 23.56
C LEU A 239 -21.12 7.67 23.80
N THR A 240 -22.35 8.16 23.77
CA THR A 240 -23.54 7.30 23.84
C THR A 240 -23.86 6.77 22.45
N ALA A 241 -23.84 5.45 22.25
CA ALA A 241 -24.28 4.80 21.02
C ALA A 241 -25.67 4.19 21.21
N THR A 242 -26.64 4.73 20.48
CA THR A 242 -28.04 4.28 20.51
C THR A 242 -28.37 3.54 19.23
N TYR A 243 -28.71 2.25 19.35
CA TYR A 243 -29.17 1.42 18.24
C TYR A 243 -30.68 1.50 18.16
N VAL A 244 -31.19 1.98 17.03
CA VAL A 244 -32.60 2.21 16.78
C VAL A 244 -33.04 1.46 15.52
N ASN A 245 -34.35 1.30 15.35
CA ASN A 245 -34.91 0.86 14.07
C ASN A 245 -34.50 1.82 12.96
N ARG A 246 -34.01 1.31 11.84
CA ARG A 246 -33.53 2.11 10.70
C ARG A 246 -34.56 3.13 10.20
N ASN A 247 -35.85 2.83 10.31
CA ASN A 247 -36.92 3.65 9.76
C ASN A 247 -37.71 4.43 10.83
N LYS A 248 -37.43 4.21 12.12
CA LYS A 248 -38.19 4.76 13.24
C LYS A 248 -37.26 5.01 14.44
N ASP A 249 -36.79 6.23 14.58
CA ASP A 249 -35.78 6.60 15.58
C ASP A 249 -36.26 6.42 17.02
N GLU A 250 -37.56 6.48 17.25
CA GLU A 250 -38.20 6.25 18.54
C GLU A 250 -38.16 4.78 19.01
N GLU A 251 -38.01 3.83 18.09
CA GLU A 251 -37.88 2.40 18.42
C GLU A 251 -36.42 2.07 18.77
N VAL A 252 -36.06 2.30 20.03
CA VAL A 252 -34.71 2.02 20.55
C VAL A 252 -34.56 0.54 20.91
N TYR A 253 -33.57 -0.14 20.31
CA TYR A 253 -33.22 -1.51 20.65
C TYR A 253 -32.31 -1.58 21.88
N LEU A 254 -31.28 -0.73 21.93
CA LEU A 254 -30.41 -0.56 23.09
C LEU A 254 -29.61 0.74 23.00
N SER A 255 -29.10 1.18 24.14
CA SER A 255 -28.10 2.24 24.24
C SER A 255 -26.92 1.74 25.05
N ARG A 256 -25.68 2.05 24.65
CA ARG A 256 -24.48 1.63 25.36
C ARG A 256 -23.35 2.68 25.28
N PRO A 257 -22.42 2.70 26.25
CA PRO A 257 -21.22 3.51 26.16
C PRO A 257 -20.27 3.00 25.08
N GLU A 258 -19.69 3.90 24.30
CA GLU A 258 -18.65 3.61 23.30
C GLU A 258 -17.49 4.59 23.47
N SER A 259 -16.35 4.10 23.97
CA SER A 259 -15.12 4.88 24.07
C SER A 259 -14.19 4.64 22.88
N ILE A 260 -14.33 3.51 22.19
CA ILE A 260 -13.52 3.11 21.04
C ILE A 260 -14.47 2.61 19.96
N ILE A 261 -14.33 3.11 18.73
CA ILE A 261 -15.09 2.62 17.58
C ILE A 261 -14.10 1.94 16.64
N ASP A 262 -14.07 0.61 16.69
CA ASP A 262 -13.11 -0.22 15.96
C ASP A 262 -13.74 -1.54 15.47
N TYR A 263 -14.66 -1.39 14.51
CA TYR A 263 -15.37 -2.46 13.80
C TYR A 263 -14.83 -2.57 12.37
N GLY A 264 -13.51 -2.74 12.22
CA GLY A 264 -12.82 -2.60 10.93
C GLY A 264 -12.76 -3.86 10.07
N TYR A 265 -12.97 -5.03 10.68
CA TYR A 265 -12.77 -6.33 10.06
C TYR A 265 -13.92 -7.31 10.31
N LEU A 266 -13.95 -8.41 9.56
CA LEU A 266 -14.93 -9.48 9.75
C LEU A 266 -14.79 -10.13 11.14
N THR A 267 -13.55 -10.26 11.61
CA THR A 267 -13.24 -10.75 12.94
C THR A 267 -13.77 -9.82 14.03
N ASP A 268 -14.11 -8.57 13.75
CA ASP A 268 -14.66 -7.62 14.74
C ASP A 268 -16.18 -7.69 14.87
N GLN A 269 -16.89 -8.40 13.99
CA GLN A 269 -18.36 -8.40 13.99
C GLN A 269 -18.96 -8.90 15.32
N HIS A 270 -18.25 -9.77 16.04
CA HIS A 270 -18.65 -10.24 17.36
C HIS A 270 -18.69 -9.16 18.45
N LYS A 271 -18.05 -7.99 18.22
CA LYS A 271 -18.07 -6.84 19.14
C LYS A 271 -19.43 -6.11 19.15
N PHE A 272 -20.26 -6.30 18.11
CA PHE A 272 -21.60 -5.75 18.07
C PHE A 272 -22.55 -6.47 19.05
N PRO A 273 -23.58 -5.77 19.58
CA PRO A 273 -24.56 -6.40 20.46
C PRO A 273 -25.31 -7.53 19.74
N LYS A 274 -25.29 -8.75 20.32
CA LYS A 274 -25.96 -9.93 19.73
C LYS A 274 -27.48 -9.77 19.55
N SER A 275 -28.11 -8.88 20.33
CA SER A 275 -29.54 -8.58 20.26
C SER A 275 -29.91 -7.66 19.09
N VAL A 276 -28.93 -7.07 18.41
CA VAL A 276 -29.15 -6.11 17.32
C VAL A 276 -28.89 -6.75 15.98
N LYS A 277 -29.83 -6.57 15.05
CA LYS A 277 -29.64 -6.89 13.64
C LYS A 277 -29.20 -5.64 12.90
N LEU A 278 -27.92 -5.58 12.50
CA LEU A 278 -27.34 -4.39 11.86
C LEU A 278 -28.10 -3.96 10.59
N ALA A 279 -28.58 -4.92 9.79
CA ALA A 279 -29.31 -4.65 8.55
C ALA A 279 -30.62 -3.86 8.77
N GLU A 280 -31.23 -4.02 9.94
CA GLU A 280 -32.51 -3.40 10.34
C GLU A 280 -32.28 -2.13 11.19
N SER A 281 -31.03 -1.76 11.45
CA SER A 281 -30.69 -0.74 12.44
C SER A 281 -30.17 0.56 11.83
N LYS A 282 -30.33 1.65 12.59
CA LYS A 282 -29.50 2.85 12.53
C LYS A 282 -28.81 3.01 13.88
N VAL A 283 -27.55 3.43 13.89
CA VAL A 283 -26.77 3.69 15.10
C VAL A 283 -26.50 5.18 15.18
N ILE A 284 -26.89 5.79 16.31
CA ILE A 284 -26.65 7.20 16.60
C ILE A 284 -25.60 7.27 17.70
N TYR A 285 -24.43 7.78 17.37
CA TYR A 285 -23.39 8.11 18.34
C TYR A 285 -23.50 9.59 18.70
N ALA A 286 -23.66 9.91 19.98
CA ALA A 286 -23.84 11.29 20.44
C ALA A 286 -23.11 11.57 21.75
N GLY A 287 -22.62 12.80 21.88
CA GLY A 287 -21.93 13.28 23.06
C GLY A 287 -21.03 14.46 22.72
N SER A 288 -19.96 14.64 23.48
CA SER A 288 -18.98 15.69 23.24
C SER A 288 -17.55 15.14 23.33
N PHE A 289 -16.61 15.88 22.77
CA PHE A 289 -15.18 15.59 22.89
C PHE A 289 -14.37 16.87 23.05
N SER A 290 -13.21 16.77 23.70
CA SER A 290 -12.20 17.84 23.72
C SER A 290 -10.80 17.26 23.51
N SER A 291 -9.96 18.02 22.79
CA SER A 291 -8.56 17.64 22.53
C SER A 291 -7.62 18.21 23.59
N PRO A 292 -6.57 17.48 24.01
CA PRO A 292 -5.48 18.07 24.80
C PRO A 292 -4.53 18.93 23.94
N TYR A 293 -4.76 19.05 22.63
CA TYR A 293 -3.92 19.78 21.67
C TYR A 293 -4.68 20.91 20.96
N THR A 294 -3.99 22.01 20.66
CA THR A 294 -4.48 23.06 19.77
C THR A 294 -3.91 22.88 18.37
N GLY A 295 -4.76 23.01 17.35
CA GLY A 295 -4.37 23.01 15.94
C GLY A 295 -5.22 22.08 15.08
N LYS A 296 -4.75 21.81 13.87
CA LYS A 296 -5.43 21.00 12.87
C LYS A 296 -5.37 19.51 13.21
N HIS A 297 -6.52 18.92 13.50
CA HIS A 297 -6.71 17.48 13.70
C HIS A 297 -7.23 16.84 12.42
N VAL A 298 -6.91 15.57 12.22
CA VAL A 298 -7.47 14.76 11.13
C VAL A 298 -8.19 13.57 11.75
N LEU A 299 -9.50 13.48 11.54
CA LEU A 299 -10.32 12.35 11.95
C LEU A 299 -10.40 11.38 10.76
N HIS A 300 -10.01 10.13 11.00
CA HIS A 300 -9.90 9.06 10.02
C HIS A 300 -11.05 8.07 10.19
N PHE A 301 -11.86 7.92 9.16
CA PHE A 301 -13.00 7.01 9.13
C PHE A 301 -12.74 5.86 8.16
N LYS A 302 -12.96 4.62 8.61
CA LYS A 302 -13.25 3.48 7.74
C LYS A 302 -14.72 3.16 7.88
N TYR A 303 -15.47 3.07 6.79
CA TYR A 303 -16.92 2.93 6.86
C TYR A 303 -17.50 2.15 5.68
N SER A 304 -18.61 1.47 5.91
CA SER A 304 -19.58 1.06 4.90
C SER A 304 -21.00 1.38 5.37
N GLY A 305 -22.00 1.27 4.48
CA GLY A 305 -23.32 1.82 4.74
C GLY A 305 -23.36 3.36 4.64
N TYR A 306 -24.45 3.96 5.11
CA TYR A 306 -24.60 5.42 5.14
C TYR A 306 -23.96 5.99 6.41
N MET A 307 -23.15 7.04 6.28
CA MET A 307 -22.52 7.72 7.39
C MET A 307 -22.74 9.22 7.26
N LYS A 308 -23.27 9.84 8.31
CA LYS A 308 -23.35 11.29 8.46
C LYS A 308 -22.70 11.71 9.76
N VAL A 309 -21.96 12.82 9.72
CA VAL A 309 -21.22 13.34 10.87
C VAL A 309 -21.54 14.81 11.04
N TRP A 310 -21.84 15.21 12.27
CA TRP A 310 -22.02 16.59 12.69
C TRP A 310 -21.04 16.93 13.81
N ILE A 311 -20.42 18.10 13.72
CA ILE A 311 -19.61 18.69 14.79
C ILE A 311 -20.17 20.09 15.05
N ASP A 312 -20.52 20.39 16.30
CA ASP A 312 -21.20 21.63 16.71
C ASP A 312 -22.44 21.98 15.85
N GLY A 313 -23.17 20.96 15.41
CA GLY A 313 -24.38 21.10 14.58
C GLY A 313 -24.13 21.30 13.08
N GLU A 314 -22.90 21.57 12.65
CA GLU A 314 -22.52 21.62 11.22
C GLU A 314 -22.40 20.19 10.67
N GLN A 315 -23.08 19.88 9.55
CA GLN A 315 -22.90 18.58 8.88
C GLN A 315 -21.58 18.58 8.11
N VAL A 316 -20.60 17.83 8.60
CA VAL A 316 -19.23 17.83 8.09
C VAL A 316 -18.94 16.66 7.14
N ALA A 317 -19.80 15.63 7.15
CA ALA A 317 -19.73 14.52 6.21
C ALA A 317 -21.11 13.92 5.94
N ASP A 318 -21.29 13.43 4.70
CA ASP A 318 -22.42 12.62 4.22
C ASP A 318 -21.87 11.68 3.16
N ARG A 319 -21.87 10.39 3.45
CA ARG A 319 -21.13 9.38 2.67
C ARG A 319 -21.90 8.07 2.63
N TRP A 320 -21.74 7.32 1.55
CA TRP A 320 -22.26 5.97 1.44
C TRP A 320 -21.31 5.06 0.66
N ARG A 321 -21.19 3.82 1.13
CA ARG A 321 -20.51 2.70 0.47
C ARG A 321 -21.33 1.44 0.67
N GLN A 322 -21.24 0.50 -0.26
CA GLN A 322 -21.84 -0.82 -0.06
C GLN A 322 -21.27 -1.50 1.21
N SER A 323 -22.13 -2.15 1.98
CA SER A 323 -21.81 -2.75 3.29
C SER A 323 -20.57 -3.65 3.29
N TRP A 324 -20.37 -4.40 2.19
CA TRP A 324 -19.27 -5.35 2.01
C TRP A 324 -17.98 -4.74 1.45
N ASN A 325 -17.95 -3.46 1.06
CA ASN A 325 -16.79 -2.78 0.47
C ASN A 325 -16.53 -1.45 1.16
N ALA A 326 -16.02 -1.52 2.40
CA ALA A 326 -15.71 -0.33 3.18
C ALA A 326 -14.77 0.60 2.43
N GLY A 327 -15.09 1.88 2.46
CA GLY A 327 -14.20 2.95 2.02
C GLY A 327 -13.60 3.68 3.21
N THR A 328 -12.84 4.70 2.88
CA THR A 328 -12.18 5.60 3.84
C THR A 328 -12.54 7.04 3.51
N PHE A 329 -12.58 7.90 4.53
CA PHE A 329 -12.58 9.35 4.34
C PHE A 329 -11.99 10.03 5.58
N GLU A 330 -11.59 11.29 5.39
CA GLU A 330 -11.01 12.12 6.43
C GLU A 330 -11.87 13.36 6.68
N ILE A 331 -11.90 13.82 7.93
CA ILE A 331 -12.40 15.15 8.29
C ILE A 331 -11.27 15.90 8.95
N GLU A 332 -10.94 17.08 8.44
CA GLU A 332 -9.97 17.98 9.06
C GLU A 332 -10.69 19.06 9.87
N ARG A 333 -10.26 19.31 11.11
CA ARG A 333 -10.81 20.37 11.96
C ARG A 333 -9.73 21.02 12.81
N ASP A 334 -9.75 22.35 12.87
CA ASP A 334 -8.97 23.12 13.83
C ASP A 334 -9.66 23.08 15.19
N LEU A 335 -9.00 22.47 16.16
CA LEU A 335 -9.51 22.36 17.53
C LEU A 335 -8.64 23.19 18.48
N GLN A 336 -9.26 23.72 19.52
CA GLN A 336 -8.56 24.37 20.63
C GLN A 336 -8.42 23.38 21.79
N LYS A 337 -7.24 23.40 22.43
CA LYS A 337 -6.98 22.60 23.62
C LYS A 337 -8.06 22.82 24.68
N ASP A 338 -8.56 21.73 25.23
CA ASP A 338 -9.56 21.62 26.30
C ASP A 338 -10.93 22.28 25.99
N LYS A 339 -11.13 22.82 24.77
CA LYS A 339 -12.44 23.27 24.32
C LYS A 339 -13.30 22.06 23.97
N THR A 340 -14.52 22.05 24.48
CA THR A 340 -15.52 21.01 24.20
C THR A 340 -16.25 21.28 22.88
N TYR A 341 -16.38 20.24 22.07
CA TYR A 341 -17.10 20.22 20.80
C TYR A 341 -18.18 19.14 20.87
N GLN A 342 -19.40 19.45 20.42
CA GLN A 342 -20.48 18.48 20.31
C GLN A 342 -20.25 17.62 19.07
N ILE A 343 -20.44 16.30 19.19
CA ILE A 343 -20.36 15.36 18.08
C ILE A 343 -21.63 14.51 18.00
N ARG A 344 -22.14 14.38 16.78
CA ARG A 344 -23.19 13.41 16.45
C ARG A 344 -22.80 12.66 15.20
N MET A 345 -22.94 11.35 15.20
CA MET A 345 -22.75 10.51 14.01
C MET A 345 -23.98 9.64 13.84
N GLU A 346 -24.50 9.60 12.62
CA GLU A 346 -25.55 8.66 12.23
C GLU A 346 -24.98 7.66 11.24
N TRP A 347 -25.06 6.39 11.62
CA TRP A 347 -24.57 5.30 10.82
C TRP A 347 -25.71 4.32 10.52
N ILE A 348 -26.00 4.09 9.24
CA ILE A 348 -26.91 3.04 8.79
C ILE A 348 -26.04 1.95 8.16
N PRO A 349 -25.81 0.81 8.84
CA PRO A 349 -24.91 -0.25 8.36
C PRO A 349 -25.23 -0.79 6.97
N ASP A 350 -26.52 -0.78 6.58
CA ASP A 350 -27.01 -1.18 5.25
C ASP A 350 -26.64 -2.63 4.87
N GLY A 351 -26.46 -3.50 5.88
CA GLY A 351 -26.11 -4.90 5.71
C GLY A 351 -26.01 -5.63 7.06
N GLY A 352 -26.08 -6.97 7.00
CA GLY A 352 -25.89 -7.82 8.19
C GLY A 352 -24.45 -7.83 8.70
N GLU A 353 -23.50 -7.56 7.80
CA GLU A 353 -22.09 -7.32 8.09
C GLU A 353 -21.75 -5.94 7.52
N SER A 354 -21.16 -5.07 8.33
CA SER A 354 -20.78 -3.71 7.95
C SER A 354 -19.64 -3.23 8.83
N TYR A 355 -18.94 -2.18 8.42
CA TYR A 355 -17.70 -1.76 9.04
C TYR A 355 -17.75 -0.29 9.43
N PHE A 356 -17.22 0.03 10.61
CA PHE A 356 -17.05 1.39 11.06
C PHE A 356 -15.87 1.48 12.04
N THR A 357 -14.88 2.31 11.72
CA THR A 357 -13.84 2.74 12.66
C THR A 357 -13.72 4.25 12.68
N LEU A 358 -13.32 4.79 13.84
CA LEU A 358 -12.97 6.19 14.00
C LEU A 358 -11.67 6.30 14.80
N ASN A 359 -10.64 6.81 14.14
CA ASN A 359 -9.37 7.18 14.75
C ASN A 359 -9.03 8.62 14.39
N TRP A 360 -7.99 9.21 14.99
CA TRP A 360 -7.59 10.57 14.68
C TRP A 360 -6.08 10.78 14.81
N GLN A 361 -5.57 11.83 14.18
CA GLN A 361 -4.20 12.30 14.35
C GLN A 361 -4.21 13.69 14.99
N SER A 362 -3.30 13.86 15.95
CA SER A 362 -3.05 15.16 16.56
C SER A 362 -2.38 16.13 15.58
N PRO A 363 -2.42 17.44 15.85
CA PRO A 363 -1.71 18.43 15.06
C PRO A 363 -0.24 18.04 14.90
N ILE A 364 0.30 18.27 13.70
CA ILE A 364 1.69 17.93 13.40
C ILE A 364 2.61 18.78 14.29
N PRO A 365 3.53 18.17 15.06
CA PRO A 365 4.53 18.91 15.83
C PRO A 365 5.42 19.74 14.91
N GLU A 366 5.89 20.91 15.38
CA GLU A 366 6.74 21.81 14.58
C GLU A 366 7.93 21.08 13.94
N ALA A 367 8.60 20.22 14.71
CA ALA A 367 9.76 19.45 14.27
C ALA A 367 9.47 18.46 13.11
N ARG A 368 8.19 18.18 12.81
CA ARG A 368 7.77 17.25 11.76
C ARG A 368 7.00 17.90 10.62
N LYS A 369 6.76 19.22 10.64
CA LYS A 369 5.97 19.92 9.60
C LYS A 369 6.51 19.70 8.18
N ASN A 370 7.83 19.56 8.06
CA ASN A 370 8.55 19.38 6.80
C ASN A 370 9.12 17.97 6.65
N VAL A 371 8.54 16.98 7.34
CA VAL A 371 9.00 15.59 7.30
C VAL A 371 8.01 14.74 6.52
N PHE A 372 8.51 14.08 5.48
CA PHE A 372 7.79 13.05 4.76
C PHE A 372 8.43 11.69 5.06
N SER A 373 7.65 10.72 5.52
CA SER A 373 8.18 9.42 5.95
C SER A 373 7.68 8.29 5.08
N PHE A 374 8.50 7.24 4.95
CA PHE A 374 8.06 5.91 4.55
C PHE A 374 8.28 4.96 5.72
N ASN A 375 7.23 4.23 6.09
CA ASN A 375 7.26 3.23 7.15
C ASN A 375 6.69 1.90 6.64
N SER A 376 7.54 0.89 6.48
CA SER A 376 7.17 -0.44 5.97
C SER A 376 7.11 -1.47 7.09
N GLU A 377 6.11 -2.35 7.04
CA GLU A 377 5.88 -3.40 8.05
C GLU A 377 6.94 -4.52 8.03
N ALA A 378 7.57 -4.77 6.88
CA ALA A 378 8.63 -5.76 6.76
C ALA A 378 9.64 -5.40 5.67
N GLY A 379 10.93 -5.56 5.97
CA GLY A 379 12.01 -5.48 5.01
C GLY A 379 13.37 -5.79 5.63
N ASP A 380 14.33 -6.15 4.77
CA ASP A 380 15.71 -6.45 5.18
C ASP A 380 16.61 -5.20 5.17
N ALA A 381 16.18 -4.15 4.49
CA ALA A 381 16.93 -2.92 4.27
C ALA A 381 15.99 -1.71 4.09
N ILE A 382 16.50 -0.51 4.35
CA ILE A 382 15.98 0.71 3.70
C ILE A 382 16.53 0.69 2.29
N ASP A 383 15.66 0.55 1.28
CA ASP A 383 16.06 0.49 -0.13
C ASP A 383 15.18 1.40 -0.97
N TYR A 384 15.77 2.39 -1.63
CA TYR A 384 15.03 3.31 -2.49
C TYR A 384 15.87 3.80 -3.66
N TYR A 385 15.21 4.23 -4.73
CA TYR A 385 15.85 4.89 -5.86
C TYR A 385 15.45 6.35 -5.88
N PHE A 386 16.43 7.23 -5.79
CA PHE A 386 16.28 8.65 -6.10
C PHE A 386 16.35 8.83 -7.63
N VAL A 387 15.38 9.56 -8.18
CA VAL A 387 15.26 9.83 -9.61
C VAL A 387 15.13 11.33 -9.83
N GLN A 388 16.06 11.96 -10.54
CA GLN A 388 15.98 13.38 -10.90
C GLN A 388 15.55 13.57 -12.36
N GLY A 389 14.84 14.65 -12.64
CA GLY A 389 14.52 15.11 -14.00
C GLY A 389 14.64 16.62 -14.14
N ALA A 390 14.61 17.12 -15.38
CA ALA A 390 14.40 18.54 -15.65
C ALA A 390 12.91 18.94 -15.57
N SER A 391 12.01 17.94 -15.58
CA SER A 391 10.57 18.06 -15.42
C SER A 391 10.02 16.81 -14.73
N MET A 392 8.76 16.86 -14.27
CA MET A 392 8.06 15.69 -13.73
C MET A 392 7.94 14.54 -14.77
N ASP A 393 7.81 14.84 -16.06
CA ASP A 393 7.81 13.83 -17.13
C ASP A 393 9.15 13.10 -17.23
N GLU A 394 10.27 13.80 -17.06
CA GLU A 394 11.59 13.18 -17.02
C GLU A 394 11.77 12.30 -15.78
N VAL A 395 11.19 12.69 -14.63
CA VAL A 395 11.17 11.84 -13.43
C VAL A 395 10.38 10.55 -13.70
N ILE A 396 9.21 10.65 -14.35
CA ILE A 396 8.44 9.48 -14.78
C ILE A 396 9.23 8.64 -15.79
N ALA A 397 9.96 9.27 -16.72
CA ALA A 397 10.82 8.53 -17.66
C ALA A 397 11.91 7.73 -16.91
N GLY A 398 12.47 8.29 -15.83
CA GLY A 398 13.40 7.58 -14.94
C GLY A 398 12.73 6.41 -14.20
N TYR A 399 11.51 6.59 -13.68
CA TYR A 399 10.71 5.49 -13.13
C TYR A 399 10.48 4.37 -14.16
N ARG A 400 10.18 4.71 -15.43
CA ARG A 400 10.01 3.72 -16.52
C ARG A 400 11.32 3.10 -16.98
N HIS A 401 12.46 3.75 -16.75
CA HIS A 401 13.77 3.14 -16.96
C HIS A 401 14.03 2.03 -15.94
N LEU A 402 13.60 2.24 -14.69
CA LEU A 402 13.69 1.26 -13.61
C LEU A 402 12.66 0.13 -13.75
N SER A 403 11.39 0.48 -13.99
CA SER A 403 10.24 -0.44 -13.92
C SER A 403 9.75 -0.99 -15.26
N GLY A 404 10.38 -0.59 -16.35
CA GLY A 404 10.00 -0.98 -17.71
C GLY A 404 9.16 0.07 -18.44
N LYS A 405 9.27 0.06 -19.77
CA LYS A 405 8.50 0.95 -20.64
C LYS A 405 7.04 0.55 -20.63
N ALA A 406 6.15 1.54 -20.62
CA ALA A 406 4.74 1.32 -20.90
C ALA A 406 4.60 0.96 -22.39
N PRO A 407 4.17 -0.26 -22.76
CA PRO A 407 3.95 -0.61 -24.15
C PRO A 407 2.78 0.18 -24.71
N ILE A 408 2.79 0.42 -26.03
CA ILE A 408 1.64 1.02 -26.71
C ILE A 408 0.48 0.03 -26.62
N MET A 409 -0.64 0.49 -26.04
CA MET A 409 -1.86 -0.30 -25.99
C MET A 409 -2.45 -0.45 -27.40
N PRO A 410 -3.08 -1.59 -27.74
CA PRO A 410 -3.76 -1.74 -29.02
C PRO A 410 -4.79 -0.62 -29.26
N ILE A 411 -4.89 -0.10 -30.48
CA ILE A 411 -5.69 1.12 -30.76
C ILE A 411 -7.16 1.02 -30.32
N TRP A 412 -7.78 -0.16 -30.48
CA TRP A 412 -9.17 -0.43 -30.06
C TRP A 412 -9.39 -0.27 -28.55
N SER A 413 -8.34 -0.34 -27.73
CA SER A 413 -8.45 -0.20 -26.27
C SER A 413 -8.74 1.23 -25.83
N PHE A 414 -8.46 2.22 -26.68
CA PHE A 414 -8.84 3.62 -26.47
C PHE A 414 -10.26 3.94 -26.91
N GLY A 415 -10.93 3.00 -27.60
CA GLY A 415 -12.34 3.10 -27.97
C GLY A 415 -13.30 2.89 -26.79
N PHE A 416 -14.60 2.94 -27.05
CA PHE A 416 -15.61 2.74 -25.99
C PHE A 416 -15.69 1.26 -25.57
N TRP A 417 -15.93 1.04 -24.27
CA TRP A 417 -16.06 -0.28 -23.64
C TRP A 417 -17.43 -0.44 -22.99
N GLN A 418 -18.20 -1.43 -23.44
CA GLN A 418 -19.41 -1.84 -22.73
C GLN A 418 -19.12 -3.06 -21.85
N SER A 419 -19.32 -2.90 -20.55
CA SER A 419 -19.27 -3.98 -19.56
C SER A 419 -20.59 -4.09 -18.80
N ARG A 420 -20.79 -5.19 -18.09
CA ARG A 420 -21.89 -5.42 -17.15
C ARG A 420 -21.40 -6.39 -16.09
N GLU A 421 -21.83 -6.21 -14.85
CA GLU A 421 -21.84 -7.25 -13.81
C GLU A 421 -23.27 -7.81 -13.77
N ARG A 422 -23.62 -8.84 -14.53
CA ARG A 422 -22.86 -9.58 -15.54
C ARG A 422 -23.76 -9.97 -16.71
N TYR A 423 -23.19 -10.21 -17.90
CA TYR A 423 -23.90 -10.94 -18.96
C TYR A 423 -24.04 -12.41 -18.54
N LYS A 424 -25.27 -12.92 -18.53
CA LYS A 424 -25.60 -14.24 -17.97
C LYS A 424 -25.57 -15.36 -19.01
N THR A 425 -25.76 -15.02 -20.28
CA THR A 425 -25.82 -15.96 -21.40
C THR A 425 -25.13 -15.42 -22.64
N GLN A 426 -24.79 -16.32 -23.56
CA GLN A 426 -24.28 -15.98 -24.89
C GLN A 426 -25.25 -15.08 -25.69
N ALA A 427 -26.55 -15.37 -25.64
CA ALA A 427 -27.54 -14.58 -26.37
C ALA A 427 -27.57 -13.12 -25.89
N GLU A 428 -27.47 -12.89 -24.57
CA GLU A 428 -27.52 -11.54 -23.99
C GLU A 428 -26.36 -10.65 -24.46
N ILE A 429 -25.12 -11.17 -24.44
CA ILE A 429 -23.94 -10.40 -24.88
C ILE A 429 -23.98 -10.13 -26.39
N GLU A 430 -24.45 -11.09 -27.19
CA GLU A 430 -24.64 -10.91 -28.64
C GLU A 430 -25.74 -9.89 -28.97
N GLU A 431 -26.85 -9.90 -28.22
CA GLU A 431 -27.95 -8.95 -28.40
C GLU A 431 -27.50 -7.52 -28.11
N VAL A 432 -26.78 -7.31 -27.00
CA VAL A 432 -26.25 -5.99 -26.65
C VAL A 432 -25.29 -5.48 -27.73
N ALA A 433 -24.36 -6.33 -28.20
CA ALA A 433 -23.46 -5.96 -29.28
C ALA A 433 -24.19 -5.57 -30.57
N ALA A 434 -25.22 -6.36 -30.95
CA ALA A 434 -26.06 -6.07 -32.11
C ALA A 434 -26.83 -4.75 -31.96
N GLU A 435 -27.30 -4.44 -30.74
CA GLU A 435 -28.06 -3.22 -30.46
C GLU A 435 -27.22 -1.95 -30.62
N PHE A 436 -25.96 -1.95 -30.18
CA PHE A 436 -25.02 -0.85 -30.43
C PHE A 436 -24.83 -0.61 -31.93
N ARG A 437 -24.67 -1.68 -32.70
CA ARG A 437 -24.53 -1.60 -34.17
C ARG A 437 -25.81 -1.09 -34.83
N ARG A 438 -26.97 -1.60 -34.43
CA ARG A 438 -28.28 -1.16 -34.94
C ARG A 438 -28.50 0.33 -34.71
N ARG A 439 -28.12 0.85 -33.53
CA ARG A 439 -28.24 2.26 -33.16
C ARG A 439 -27.12 3.15 -33.71
N LYS A 440 -26.12 2.57 -34.39
CA LYS A 440 -24.93 3.28 -34.90
C LYS A 440 -24.18 4.05 -33.80
N ILE A 441 -24.13 3.50 -32.59
CA ILE A 441 -23.34 4.05 -31.49
C ILE A 441 -21.91 3.47 -31.60
N PRO A 442 -20.86 4.29 -31.76
CA PRO A 442 -19.49 3.81 -31.88
C PRO A 442 -19.03 3.05 -30.64
N ILE A 443 -18.49 1.84 -30.82
CA ILE A 443 -17.98 0.99 -29.75
C ILE A 443 -17.03 -0.07 -30.30
N ASP A 444 -15.95 -0.30 -29.57
CA ASP A 444 -14.89 -1.25 -29.92
C ASP A 444 -14.93 -2.50 -29.04
N ASN A 445 -15.30 -2.38 -27.77
CA ASN A 445 -15.08 -3.45 -26.79
C ASN A 445 -16.34 -3.88 -26.05
N ILE A 446 -16.46 -5.18 -25.80
CA ILE A 446 -17.48 -5.75 -24.92
C ILE A 446 -16.83 -6.70 -23.89
N VAL A 447 -17.36 -6.74 -22.67
CA VAL A 447 -16.75 -7.48 -21.56
C VAL A 447 -17.68 -8.57 -21.03
N GLN A 448 -17.23 -9.81 -21.06
CA GLN A 448 -17.84 -10.92 -20.33
C GLN A 448 -17.28 -10.98 -18.91
N ASP A 449 -18.09 -10.61 -17.93
CA ASP A 449 -17.71 -10.67 -16.52
C ASP A 449 -17.82 -12.10 -15.94
N TRP A 450 -17.56 -12.25 -14.64
CA TRP A 450 -17.49 -13.51 -13.88
C TRP A 450 -18.72 -14.42 -14.01
N SER A 451 -18.63 -15.64 -13.48
CA SER A 451 -19.71 -16.64 -13.44
C SER A 451 -20.18 -17.11 -14.83
N TYR A 452 -19.27 -17.19 -15.82
CA TYR A 452 -19.53 -17.88 -17.09
C TYR A 452 -19.27 -19.40 -17.03
N TRP A 453 -18.61 -19.86 -15.97
CA TRP A 453 -18.33 -21.27 -15.68
C TRP A 453 -19.50 -21.98 -14.97
N ALA A 454 -19.45 -23.32 -14.94
CA ALA A 454 -20.39 -24.11 -14.15
C ALA A 454 -20.25 -23.75 -12.66
N GLU A 455 -21.35 -23.63 -11.91
CA GLU A 455 -21.38 -23.01 -10.57
C GLU A 455 -20.28 -23.50 -9.61
N ASN A 456 -20.02 -24.82 -9.59
CA ASN A 456 -19.02 -25.44 -8.72
C ASN A 456 -17.58 -25.34 -9.24
N ASP A 457 -17.38 -25.07 -10.53
CA ASP A 457 -16.10 -25.22 -11.24
C ASP A 457 -15.35 -23.88 -11.44
N TRP A 458 -15.49 -22.95 -10.48
CA TRP A 458 -14.72 -21.71 -10.49
C TRP A 458 -13.22 -22.01 -10.40
N GLY A 459 -12.47 -21.64 -11.44
CA GLY A 459 -11.03 -21.83 -11.55
C GLY A 459 -10.63 -22.60 -12.79
N SER A 460 -11.53 -23.42 -13.35
CA SER A 460 -11.24 -24.23 -14.56
C SER A 460 -11.25 -23.43 -15.85
N GLN A 461 -11.90 -22.26 -15.82
CA GLN A 461 -12.09 -21.36 -16.95
C GLN A 461 -12.95 -21.93 -18.09
N LYS A 462 -13.64 -23.06 -17.85
CA LYS A 462 -14.59 -23.64 -18.80
C LYS A 462 -15.89 -22.86 -18.80
N PHE A 463 -16.53 -22.76 -19.97
CA PHE A 463 -17.88 -22.19 -20.08
C PHE A 463 -18.94 -23.21 -19.66
N ASP A 464 -19.98 -22.73 -18.97
CA ASP A 464 -21.21 -23.48 -18.76
C ASP A 464 -22.01 -23.55 -20.07
N VAL A 465 -21.98 -24.71 -20.71
CA VAL A 465 -22.62 -24.95 -22.01
C VAL A 465 -24.14 -24.75 -21.99
N LYS A 466 -24.79 -24.74 -20.83
CA LYS A 466 -26.23 -24.43 -20.74
C LYS A 466 -26.51 -22.95 -21.00
N ARG A 467 -25.56 -22.06 -20.70
CA ARG A 467 -25.69 -20.60 -20.82
C ARG A 467 -24.86 -20.02 -21.95
N PHE A 468 -23.74 -20.67 -22.25
CA PHE A 468 -22.81 -20.33 -23.32
C PHE A 468 -22.57 -21.59 -24.16
N PRO A 469 -23.57 -22.01 -24.97
CA PRO A 469 -23.53 -23.28 -25.70
C PRO A 469 -22.43 -23.32 -26.76
N ASP A 470 -22.08 -22.19 -27.37
CA ASP A 470 -20.99 -22.10 -28.35
C ASP A 470 -20.20 -20.79 -28.18
N PRO A 471 -19.28 -20.74 -27.19
CA PRO A 471 -18.45 -19.56 -26.94
C PRO A 471 -17.56 -19.20 -28.14
N LEU A 472 -17.21 -20.17 -28.99
CA LEU A 472 -16.42 -19.90 -30.20
C LEU A 472 -17.26 -19.15 -31.23
N ALA A 473 -18.49 -19.59 -31.50
CA ALA A 473 -19.41 -18.87 -32.38
C ALA A 473 -19.74 -17.48 -31.84
N MET A 474 -19.91 -17.34 -30.52
CA MET A 474 -20.11 -16.05 -29.86
C MET A 474 -18.98 -15.07 -30.18
N VAL A 475 -17.72 -15.46 -29.92
CA VAL A 475 -16.55 -14.62 -30.19
C VAL A 475 -16.44 -14.29 -31.69
N LYS A 476 -16.68 -15.26 -32.58
CA LYS A 476 -16.70 -15.04 -34.04
C LYS A 476 -17.75 -14.00 -34.45
N LYS A 477 -18.96 -14.09 -33.90
CA LYS A 477 -20.05 -13.17 -34.20
C LYS A 477 -19.72 -11.74 -33.72
N LEU A 478 -19.18 -11.61 -32.52
CA LEU A 478 -18.71 -10.33 -31.98
C LEU A 478 -17.60 -9.73 -32.87
N HIS A 479 -16.62 -10.54 -33.29
CA HIS A 479 -15.55 -10.10 -34.19
C HIS A 479 -16.07 -9.72 -35.57
N TYR A 480 -17.05 -10.43 -36.13
CA TYR A 480 -17.72 -10.05 -37.39
C TYR A 480 -18.41 -8.69 -37.27
N GLN A 481 -18.92 -8.38 -36.09
CA GLN A 481 -19.45 -7.06 -35.76
C GLN A 481 -18.34 -6.06 -35.36
N HIS A 482 -17.05 -6.34 -35.60
CA HIS A 482 -15.91 -5.49 -35.26
C HIS A 482 -15.74 -5.18 -33.76
N PHE A 483 -16.26 -6.03 -32.87
CA PHE A 483 -15.92 -5.93 -31.44
C PHE A 483 -14.62 -6.65 -31.12
N LYS A 484 -13.95 -6.20 -30.06
CA LYS A 484 -13.02 -7.00 -29.25
C LYS A 484 -13.73 -7.42 -27.96
N ILE A 485 -13.42 -8.62 -27.50
CA ILE A 485 -14.00 -9.17 -26.28
C ILE A 485 -12.93 -9.25 -25.19
N MET A 486 -13.31 -8.85 -23.99
CA MET A 486 -12.54 -9.08 -22.76
C MET A 486 -13.31 -10.04 -21.86
N ILE A 487 -12.61 -10.93 -21.16
CA ILE A 487 -13.23 -11.89 -20.24
C ILE A 487 -12.61 -11.84 -18.84
N SER A 488 -13.44 -11.94 -17.82
CA SER A 488 -13.01 -11.95 -16.42
C SER A 488 -12.21 -13.21 -16.07
N ALA A 489 -11.01 -13.04 -15.50
CA ALA A 489 -10.21 -14.12 -14.95
C ALA A 489 -9.84 -13.86 -13.49
N TRP A 490 -9.97 -14.87 -12.64
CA TRP A 490 -9.65 -14.77 -11.22
C TRP A 490 -8.55 -15.77 -10.86
N PRO A 491 -7.64 -15.46 -9.92
CA PRO A 491 -6.73 -16.44 -9.36
C PRO A 491 -7.40 -17.42 -8.39
N LYS A 492 -8.72 -17.29 -8.22
CA LYS A 492 -9.54 -18.11 -7.33
C LYS A 492 -9.79 -19.50 -7.92
N ILE A 493 -9.67 -20.51 -7.06
CA ILE A 493 -9.95 -21.91 -7.37
C ILE A 493 -10.87 -22.47 -6.28
N ASN A 494 -12.04 -22.96 -6.66
CA ASN A 494 -12.92 -23.71 -5.75
C ASN A 494 -12.33 -25.09 -5.46
N GLU A 495 -12.53 -25.60 -4.25
CA GLU A 495 -12.09 -26.95 -3.88
C GLU A 495 -12.76 -28.04 -4.76
N GLU A 496 -13.99 -27.80 -5.19
CA GLU A 496 -14.73 -28.65 -6.12
C GLU A 496 -14.33 -28.45 -7.60
N SER A 497 -13.44 -27.50 -7.92
CA SER A 497 -13.05 -27.24 -9.30
C SER A 497 -12.20 -28.37 -9.87
N SER A 498 -12.39 -28.66 -11.15
CA SER A 498 -11.68 -29.67 -11.91
C SER A 498 -10.16 -29.46 -11.98
N VAL A 499 -9.64 -28.27 -11.64
CA VAL A 499 -8.20 -27.97 -11.60
C VAL A 499 -7.59 -28.01 -10.19
N TYR A 500 -8.41 -28.09 -9.14
CA TYR A 500 -7.93 -27.95 -7.76
C TYR A 500 -6.91 -29.02 -7.35
N GLN A 501 -7.16 -30.29 -7.70
CA GLN A 501 -6.28 -31.39 -7.28
C GLN A 501 -4.88 -31.28 -7.90
N GLU A 502 -4.77 -30.84 -9.16
CA GLU A 502 -3.50 -30.59 -9.82
C GLU A 502 -2.74 -29.45 -9.13
N PHE A 503 -3.41 -28.32 -8.92
CA PHE A 503 -2.81 -27.15 -8.27
C PHE A 503 -2.38 -27.43 -6.82
N LYS A 504 -3.17 -28.22 -6.09
CA LYS A 504 -2.84 -28.69 -4.75
C LYS A 504 -1.65 -29.64 -4.74
N ALA A 505 -1.64 -30.65 -5.61
CA ALA A 505 -0.55 -31.63 -5.70
C ALA A 505 0.80 -30.97 -6.01
N ASN A 506 0.81 -29.91 -6.82
CA ASN A 506 1.99 -29.15 -7.17
C ASN A 506 2.36 -28.04 -6.15
N LYS A 507 1.60 -27.88 -5.06
CA LYS A 507 1.79 -26.82 -4.05
C LYS A 507 1.72 -25.41 -4.66
N TRP A 508 0.80 -25.20 -5.59
CA TRP A 508 0.60 -23.92 -6.29
C TRP A 508 -0.52 -23.07 -5.69
N ILE A 509 -1.00 -23.37 -4.48
CA ILE A 509 -2.15 -22.72 -3.85
C ILE A 509 -1.83 -22.29 -2.43
N TYR A 510 -2.58 -21.30 -1.92
CA TYR A 510 -2.55 -20.90 -0.52
C TYR A 510 -3.61 -21.66 0.30
N PRO A 511 -3.24 -22.68 1.09
CA PRO A 511 -4.22 -23.61 1.65
C PRO A 511 -5.03 -23.05 2.82
N ARG A 512 -4.62 -21.92 3.42
CA ARG A 512 -5.23 -21.38 4.65
C ARG A 512 -6.75 -21.20 4.54
N ASN A 513 -7.23 -20.63 3.44
CA ASN A 513 -8.65 -20.34 3.24
C ASN A 513 -9.51 -21.63 3.17
N ILE A 514 -8.94 -22.75 2.72
CA ILE A 514 -9.58 -24.07 2.73
C ILE A 514 -9.69 -24.59 4.16
N TYR A 515 -8.60 -24.55 4.93
CA TYR A 515 -8.57 -25.05 6.31
C TYR A 515 -9.44 -24.22 7.26
N ASP A 516 -9.60 -22.93 6.99
CA ASP A 516 -10.54 -22.07 7.73
C ASP A 516 -12.02 -22.35 7.36
N GLY A 517 -12.28 -23.21 6.36
CA GLY A 517 -13.64 -23.54 5.92
C GLY A 517 -14.40 -22.35 5.32
N ARG A 518 -13.68 -21.35 4.80
CA ARG A 518 -14.29 -20.11 4.30
C ARG A 518 -15.03 -20.34 3.00
N LYS A 519 -16.31 -19.98 2.99
CA LYS A 519 -17.21 -20.10 1.85
C LYS A 519 -17.34 -18.79 1.09
N ASP A 520 -17.48 -18.89 -0.22
CA ASP A 520 -17.85 -17.76 -1.07
C ASP A 520 -19.35 -17.46 -1.05
N TRP A 521 -19.78 -16.50 -1.87
CA TRP A 521 -21.15 -16.00 -1.95
C TRP A 521 -22.02 -16.68 -3.01
N ILE A 522 -21.53 -17.72 -3.68
CA ILE A 522 -22.26 -18.39 -4.76
C ILE A 522 -23.08 -19.56 -4.22
N GLY A 523 -24.40 -19.53 -4.47
CA GLY A 523 -25.30 -20.64 -4.18
C GLY A 523 -25.20 -21.11 -2.72
N LYS A 524 -24.79 -22.37 -2.52
CA LYS A 524 -24.58 -22.98 -1.19
C LYS A 524 -23.36 -22.45 -0.42
N GLY A 525 -22.56 -21.60 -1.06
CA GLY A 525 -21.24 -21.17 -0.61
C GLY A 525 -20.18 -22.24 -0.84
N TYR A 526 -19.21 -21.96 -1.71
CA TYR A 526 -18.12 -22.87 -2.05
C TYR A 526 -16.85 -22.54 -1.29
N THR A 527 -16.21 -23.56 -0.72
CA THR A 527 -14.86 -23.44 -0.18
C THR A 527 -13.88 -23.21 -1.32
N SER A 528 -12.98 -22.24 -1.17
CA SER A 528 -12.08 -21.82 -2.24
C SER A 528 -10.71 -21.36 -1.73
N THR A 529 -9.77 -21.27 -2.64
CA THR A 529 -8.39 -20.80 -2.43
C THR A 529 -7.96 -19.91 -3.58
N PHE A 530 -6.73 -19.40 -3.52
CA PHE A 530 -6.05 -18.68 -4.58
C PHE A 530 -4.77 -19.42 -4.96
N TYR A 531 -4.42 -19.41 -6.25
CA TYR A 531 -3.09 -19.88 -6.66
C TYR A 531 -2.01 -18.87 -6.24
N ASP A 532 -0.77 -19.33 -6.07
CA ASP A 532 0.39 -18.52 -5.71
C ASP A 532 1.02 -17.88 -6.96
N PRO A 533 0.83 -16.58 -7.24
CA PRO A 533 1.39 -15.95 -8.42
C PRO A 533 2.90 -15.67 -8.30
N PHE A 534 3.52 -15.82 -7.12
CA PHE A 534 4.97 -15.64 -6.97
C PHE A 534 5.74 -16.88 -7.44
N ASN A 535 5.12 -18.05 -7.35
CA ASN A 535 5.65 -19.28 -7.94
C ASN A 535 5.52 -19.28 -9.48
N LYS A 536 6.67 -19.36 -10.18
CA LYS A 536 6.69 -19.40 -11.65
C LYS A 536 5.89 -20.58 -12.23
N ALA A 537 6.03 -21.77 -11.64
CA ALA A 537 5.33 -22.96 -12.14
C ALA A 537 3.81 -22.83 -11.97
N ALA A 538 3.35 -22.17 -10.90
CA ALA A 538 1.93 -21.87 -10.71
C ALA A 538 1.40 -20.87 -11.75
N ARG A 539 2.19 -19.84 -12.11
CA ARG A 539 1.86 -18.92 -13.22
C ARG A 539 1.78 -19.67 -14.55
N ASP A 540 2.73 -20.55 -14.83
CA ASP A 540 2.76 -21.35 -16.06
C ASP A 540 1.55 -22.32 -16.12
N GLY A 541 1.24 -23.00 -15.01
CA GLY A 541 0.08 -23.88 -14.87
C GLY A 541 -1.24 -23.14 -15.11
N SER A 542 -1.42 -21.97 -14.48
CA SER A 542 -2.57 -21.10 -14.74
C SER A 542 -2.63 -20.68 -16.21
N GLY A 543 -1.48 -20.26 -16.77
CA GLY A 543 -1.31 -19.93 -18.18
C GLY A 543 -1.75 -21.04 -19.13
N ASN A 544 -1.49 -22.31 -18.79
CA ASN A 544 -1.92 -23.46 -19.59
C ASN A 544 -3.44 -23.66 -19.56
N CYS A 545 -4.10 -23.46 -18.41
CA CYS A 545 -5.57 -23.46 -18.34
C CYS A 545 -6.15 -22.39 -19.30
N TRP A 546 -5.61 -21.16 -19.26
CA TRP A 546 -6.01 -20.07 -20.14
C TRP A 546 -5.74 -20.38 -21.61
N THR A 547 -4.52 -20.84 -21.92
CA THR A 547 -4.09 -21.12 -23.30
C THR A 547 -4.92 -22.24 -23.90
N THR A 548 -5.30 -23.27 -23.13
CA THR A 548 -6.17 -24.35 -23.62
C THR A 548 -7.55 -23.85 -24.06
N ILE A 549 -8.06 -22.78 -23.43
CA ILE A 549 -9.35 -22.15 -23.79
C ILE A 549 -9.16 -21.12 -24.89
N PHE A 550 -8.23 -20.18 -24.75
CA PHE A 550 -8.02 -19.11 -25.73
C PHE A 550 -7.40 -19.60 -27.04
N SER A 551 -6.59 -20.66 -27.04
CA SER A 551 -6.15 -21.29 -28.28
C SER A 551 -7.34 -21.89 -29.02
N LYS A 552 -8.28 -22.55 -28.34
CA LYS A 552 -9.50 -23.07 -28.97
C LYS A 552 -10.46 -21.97 -29.44
N LEU A 553 -10.49 -20.83 -28.75
CA LEU A 553 -11.32 -19.67 -29.13
C LEU A 553 -10.67 -18.80 -30.21
N GLY A 554 -9.34 -18.80 -30.32
CA GLY A 554 -8.57 -17.94 -31.21
C GLY A 554 -7.91 -18.64 -32.41
N SER A 555 -7.90 -19.98 -32.48
CA SER A 555 -7.35 -20.72 -33.62
C SER A 555 -8.45 -21.14 -34.61
N MET A 556 -8.28 -20.76 -35.88
CA MET A 556 -8.99 -21.32 -37.03
C MET A 556 -7.97 -21.87 -38.04
N PRO A 557 -8.30 -22.93 -38.79
CA PRO A 557 -7.58 -23.27 -40.00
C PRO A 557 -7.96 -22.26 -41.09
N GLY A 558 -6.98 -21.49 -41.56
CA GLY A 558 -7.15 -20.47 -42.59
C GLY A 558 -7.20 -19.04 -42.06
N GLY A 559 -6.03 -18.41 -41.90
CA GLY A 559 -5.87 -16.94 -41.93
C GLY A 559 -6.17 -16.18 -40.63
N TRP A 560 -5.10 -15.79 -39.93
CA TRP A 560 -5.00 -14.57 -39.12
C TRP A 560 -6.00 -14.34 -37.96
N MET A 561 -5.86 -15.11 -36.89
CA MET A 561 -6.20 -14.62 -35.53
C MET A 561 -5.04 -14.89 -34.58
N ARG A 562 -4.57 -13.84 -33.89
CA ARG A 562 -3.61 -13.96 -32.78
C ARG A 562 -4.41 -13.88 -31.47
N VAL A 563 -4.02 -14.70 -30.48
CA VAL A 563 -4.54 -14.70 -29.10
C VAL A 563 -4.59 -13.31 -28.46
N SER A 564 -3.84 -12.34 -29.00
CA SER A 564 -3.84 -10.91 -28.63
C SER A 564 -5.15 -10.13 -28.83
N GLN A 565 -6.25 -10.77 -29.27
CA GLN A 565 -7.55 -10.11 -29.50
C GLN A 565 -8.60 -10.43 -28.42
N ILE A 566 -8.29 -11.36 -27.51
CA ILE A 566 -9.06 -11.56 -26.28
C ILE A 566 -8.18 -11.05 -25.15
N PHE A 567 -8.62 -9.97 -24.51
CA PHE A 567 -7.92 -9.45 -23.34
C PHE A 567 -8.50 -10.08 -22.08
N THR A 568 -7.66 -10.40 -21.12
CA THR A 568 -8.08 -11.05 -19.87
C THR A 568 -7.43 -10.29 -18.73
N PRO A 569 -8.13 -9.37 -18.04
CA PRO A 569 -7.63 -8.85 -16.80
C PRO A 569 -7.63 -10.01 -15.81
N ILE A 570 -6.46 -10.37 -15.30
CA ILE A 570 -6.41 -11.17 -14.09
C ILE A 570 -6.87 -10.23 -12.96
N LEU A 571 -8.11 -10.39 -12.51
CA LEU A 571 -8.64 -9.78 -11.30
C LEU A 571 -7.95 -10.44 -10.11
N ILE A 572 -6.66 -10.16 -9.93
CA ILE A 572 -5.87 -10.62 -8.77
C ILE A 572 -6.31 -9.84 -7.52
N TRP A 573 -6.66 -8.57 -7.70
CA TRP A 573 -6.57 -7.59 -6.61
C TRP A 573 -7.86 -7.38 -5.80
N THR A 574 -9.03 -7.57 -6.41
CA THR A 574 -10.32 -7.44 -5.70
C THR A 574 -10.66 -8.66 -4.84
N SER A 575 -10.10 -9.83 -5.17
CA SER A 575 -10.47 -11.10 -4.55
C SER A 575 -9.54 -11.54 -3.42
N VAL A 576 -8.24 -11.29 -3.57
CA VAL A 576 -7.20 -11.63 -2.58
C VAL A 576 -7.48 -10.88 -1.27
N ASN A 577 -7.95 -9.63 -1.33
CA ASN A 577 -8.20 -8.85 -0.12
C ASN A 577 -9.35 -9.30 0.76
N ARG A 578 -10.39 -9.96 0.23
CA ARG A 578 -11.44 -10.51 1.09
C ARG A 578 -10.90 -11.61 2.02
N SER A 579 -9.83 -12.29 1.61
CA SER A 579 -9.19 -13.37 2.38
C SER A 579 -7.91 -12.94 3.11
N PHE A 580 -7.10 -12.06 2.52
CA PHE A 580 -5.79 -11.62 3.05
C PHE A 580 -5.85 -10.41 3.97
N SER A 581 -6.88 -9.55 3.93
CA SER A 581 -7.09 -8.50 4.95
C SER A 581 -7.53 -9.09 6.32
N GLN A 582 -7.25 -10.37 6.54
CA GLN A 582 -7.62 -11.18 7.71
C GLN A 582 -6.41 -11.99 8.24
N LEU A 583 -5.21 -11.76 7.67
CA LEU A 583 -3.92 -12.00 8.30
C LEU A 583 -3.42 -10.65 8.82
#